data_AF-A0A961DJX7-F1
#
_entry.id   AF-A0A961DJX7-F1
#
_cell.length_a   1.000
_cell.length_b   1.000
_cell.length_c   1.000
_cell.angle_alpha   90.00
_cell.angle_beta   90.00
_cell.angle_gamma   90.00
#
_symmetry.space_group_name_H-M   'P 1'
#
loop_
_entity.id
_entity.type
_entity.pdbx_description
1 polymer ?
#
loop_
_entity_poly.entity_id
_entity_poly.type
_entity_poly.pdbx_seq_one_letter_code
_entity_poly.pdbx_strand_id
1 'polypeptide(L)'
;MKRYTRATLIALAAGGLCSQAVLADTINVPTVFATIQGAINAAATTGDTIIVAPGTYNENIDFIGKSIALMSSGGSGSTTINGTFGATSTITMLGSGAGTSISGFTIVAGLGQADPFDALSTSGGGMFVQDSIADFDDLVVRDGVTTGRGGGAHFIDSELNI
;
A
#
# COMPACT_ATOMS: atom_id res chain seq x y z
N MET A 1 -12.14 -23.04 -11.43
CA MET A 1 -10.93 -22.23 -11.16
C MET A 1 -10.41 -21.68 -12.47
N LYS A 2 -10.76 -20.44 -12.81
CA LYS A 2 -10.24 -19.78 -14.02
C LYS A 2 -8.78 -19.42 -13.76
N ARG A 3 -7.87 -20.20 -14.33
CA ARG A 3 -6.47 -19.80 -14.50
C ARG A 3 -6.49 -18.72 -15.59
N TYR A 4 -6.29 -17.47 -15.20
CA TYR A 4 -5.95 -16.44 -16.17
C TYR A 4 -4.47 -16.63 -16.53
N THR A 5 -4.25 -17.51 -17.50
CA THR A 5 -2.97 -17.74 -18.14
C THR A 5 -2.57 -16.44 -18.85
N ARG A 6 -1.34 -15.97 -18.61
CA ARG A 6 -0.70 -14.89 -19.36
C ARG A 6 -0.87 -15.12 -20.87
N ALA A 7 -1.72 -14.35 -21.53
CA ALA A 7 -1.90 -14.41 -22.97
C ALA A 7 -0.88 -13.49 -23.65
N THR A 8 0.38 -13.92 -23.71
CA THR A 8 1.36 -13.31 -24.61
C THR A 8 1.25 -14.01 -25.96
N LEU A 9 0.62 -13.37 -26.95
CA LEU A 9 0.69 -13.81 -28.35
C LEU A 9 2.14 -13.59 -28.83
N ILE A 10 2.88 -14.68 -29.08
CA ILE A 10 4.23 -14.61 -29.67
C ILE A 10 4.07 -14.55 -31.19
N ALA A 11 4.33 -13.39 -31.78
CA ALA A 11 4.73 -13.33 -33.19
C ALA A 11 6.23 -13.67 -33.27
N LEU A 12 6.53 -14.75 -33.99
CA LEU A 12 7.89 -15.24 -34.21
C LEU A 12 8.67 -14.25 -35.09
N ALA A 13 9.61 -13.50 -34.52
CA ALA A 13 10.68 -12.86 -35.28
C ALA A 13 11.97 -12.84 -34.45
N ALA A 14 13.03 -13.40 -35.04
CA ALA A 14 14.30 -13.69 -34.40
C ALA A 14 15.03 -12.44 -33.89
N GLY A 15 15.61 -12.54 -32.68
CA GLY A 15 16.81 -11.78 -32.32
C GLY A 15 16.66 -10.47 -31.54
N GLY A 16 15.46 -10.09 -31.09
CA GLY A 16 15.30 -8.93 -30.21
C GLY A 16 15.10 -9.36 -28.75
N LEU A 17 15.91 -8.85 -27.82
CA LEU A 17 15.51 -8.70 -26.42
C LEU A 17 14.31 -7.73 -26.41
N CYS A 18 13.13 -8.25 -26.72
CA CYS A 18 11.89 -7.53 -26.60
C CYS A 18 11.66 -7.36 -25.10
N SER A 19 12.09 -6.20 -24.57
CA SER A 19 11.73 -5.77 -23.23
C SER A 19 10.21 -5.89 -23.13
N GLN A 20 9.73 -6.83 -22.34
CA GLN A 20 8.30 -6.97 -22.13
C GLN A 20 7.87 -5.71 -21.39
N ALA A 21 7.15 -4.82 -22.07
CA ALA A 21 6.43 -3.77 -21.40
C ALA A 21 5.42 -4.45 -20.46
N VAL A 22 5.71 -4.42 -19.16
CA VAL A 22 4.75 -4.82 -18.15
C VAL A 22 3.68 -3.73 -18.18
N LEU A 23 2.53 -4.03 -18.77
CA LEU A 23 1.37 -3.15 -18.68
C LEU A 23 0.90 -3.15 -17.21
N ALA A 24 0.58 -1.97 -16.70
CA ALA A 24 -0.07 -1.81 -15.41
C ALA A 24 -1.35 -2.68 -15.36
N ASP A 25 -1.43 -3.56 -14.37
CA ASP A 25 -2.61 -4.41 -14.14
C ASP A 25 -3.52 -3.82 -13.06
N THR A 26 -4.78 -4.24 -13.07
CA THR A 26 -5.77 -3.90 -12.02
C THR A 26 -6.11 -5.15 -11.21
N ILE A 27 -5.72 -5.15 -9.94
CA ILE A 27 -5.91 -6.26 -9.02
C ILE A 27 -7.06 -5.94 -8.06
N ASN A 28 -8.10 -6.78 -8.04
CA ASN A 28 -9.31 -6.53 -7.26
C ASN A 28 -9.34 -7.33 -5.95
N VAL A 29 -9.56 -6.64 -4.82
CA VAL A 29 -9.73 -7.23 -3.48
C VAL A 29 -11.18 -7.05 -3.04
N PRO A 30 -11.88 -8.09 -2.55
CA PRO A 30 -11.37 -9.41 -2.20
C PRO A 30 -11.44 -10.48 -3.33
N THR A 31 -11.82 -10.10 -4.56
CA THR A 31 -12.21 -11.08 -5.59
C THR A 31 -11.05 -11.89 -6.17
N VAL A 32 -9.87 -11.29 -6.30
CA VAL A 32 -8.64 -11.94 -6.80
C VAL A 32 -7.79 -12.40 -5.63
N PHE A 33 -7.59 -11.53 -4.65
CA PHE A 33 -6.92 -11.84 -3.38
C PHE A 33 -7.84 -11.52 -2.23
N ALA A 34 -7.88 -12.37 -1.21
CA ALA A 34 -8.71 -12.17 -0.04
C ALA A 34 -8.24 -11.00 0.85
N THR A 35 -6.96 -10.63 0.76
CA THR A 35 -6.29 -9.62 1.60
C THR A 35 -5.64 -8.55 0.74
N ILE A 36 -5.53 -7.32 1.24
CA ILE A 36 -4.84 -6.23 0.54
C ILE A 36 -3.34 -6.55 0.46
N GLN A 37 -2.73 -7.02 1.55
CA GLN A 37 -1.31 -7.38 1.53
C GLN A 37 -1.01 -8.49 0.52
N GLY A 38 -1.94 -9.44 0.35
CA GLY A 38 -1.81 -10.49 -0.66
C GLY A 38 -1.76 -9.93 -2.09
N ALA A 39 -2.59 -8.93 -2.38
CA ALA A 39 -2.57 -8.22 -3.65
C ALA A 39 -1.26 -7.43 -3.85
N ILE A 40 -0.79 -6.72 -2.82
CA ILE A 40 0.50 -5.98 -2.88
C ILE A 40 1.66 -6.93 -3.15
N ASN A 41 1.70 -8.08 -2.46
CA ASN A 41 2.75 -9.08 -2.67
C ASN A 41 2.79 -9.56 -4.12
N ALA A 42 1.63 -9.72 -4.77
CA ALA A 42 1.51 -10.20 -6.14
C ALA A 42 1.70 -9.11 -7.22
N ALA A 43 1.50 -7.84 -6.88
CA ALA A 43 1.63 -6.72 -7.82
C ALA A 43 3.06 -6.61 -8.38
N ALA A 44 3.19 -6.01 -9.56
CA ALA A 44 4.46 -5.57 -10.11
C ALA A 44 5.13 -4.53 -9.19
N THR A 45 6.43 -4.30 -9.40
CA THR A 45 7.17 -3.28 -8.63
C THR A 45 6.68 -1.87 -8.89
N THR A 46 6.11 -1.61 -10.07
CA THR A 46 5.65 -0.29 -10.49
C THR A 46 4.41 -0.38 -11.35
N GLY A 47 3.46 0.53 -11.17
CA GLY A 47 2.37 0.82 -12.11
C GLY A 47 1.06 0.07 -11.88
N ASP A 48 1.07 -1.04 -11.14
CA ASP A 48 -0.17 -1.77 -10.85
C ASP A 48 -1.11 -0.97 -9.95
N THR A 49 -2.40 -1.20 -10.12
CA THR A 49 -3.47 -0.61 -9.31
C THR A 49 -4.21 -1.71 -8.56
N ILE A 50 -4.33 -1.56 -7.25
CA ILE A 50 -5.11 -2.43 -6.38
C ILE A 50 -6.43 -1.71 -6.06
N ILE A 51 -7.54 -2.30 -6.47
CA ILE A 51 -8.89 -1.81 -6.18
C ILE A 51 -9.49 -2.62 -5.05
N VAL A 52 -9.84 -1.94 -3.96
CA VAL A 52 -10.39 -2.54 -2.74
C VAL A 52 -11.89 -2.24 -2.66
N ALA A 53 -12.70 -3.28 -2.51
CA ALA A 53 -14.14 -3.15 -2.29
C ALA A 53 -14.45 -2.58 -0.89
N PRO A 54 -15.63 -1.96 -0.68
CA PRO A 54 -16.08 -1.57 0.65
C PRO A 54 -16.03 -2.71 1.66
N GLY A 55 -15.55 -2.43 2.88
CA GLY A 55 -15.40 -3.43 3.93
C GLY A 55 -14.39 -3.05 5.00
N THR A 56 -14.24 -3.92 6.00
CA THR A 56 -13.21 -3.82 7.03
C THR A 56 -12.16 -4.90 6.83
N TYR A 57 -10.92 -4.47 6.67
CA TYR A 57 -9.76 -5.32 6.44
C TYR A 57 -8.87 -5.28 7.68
N ASN A 58 -8.78 -6.41 8.40
CA ASN A 58 -7.98 -6.52 9.62
C ASN A 58 -6.57 -6.98 9.26
N GLU A 59 -5.70 -6.03 8.96
CA GLU A 59 -4.35 -6.29 8.46
C GLU A 59 -3.47 -5.05 8.63
N ASN A 60 -2.16 -5.28 8.64
CA ASN A 60 -1.15 -4.24 8.48
C ASN A 60 -0.65 -4.30 7.04
N ILE A 61 -0.51 -3.14 6.41
CA ILE A 61 -0.15 -2.99 5.01
C ILE A 61 1.28 -2.46 4.91
N ASP A 62 2.11 -3.20 4.19
CA ASP A 62 3.46 -2.79 3.81
C ASP A 62 3.54 -2.76 2.28
N PHE A 63 3.84 -1.57 1.74
CA PHE A 63 4.05 -1.37 0.31
C PHE A 63 5.33 -2.03 -0.20
N ILE A 64 6.23 -2.48 0.69
CA ILE A 64 7.46 -3.23 0.39
C ILE A 64 8.31 -2.57 -0.72
N GLY A 65 8.34 -1.23 -0.73
CA GLY A 65 9.07 -0.40 -1.70
C GLY A 65 8.46 -0.37 -3.11
N LYS A 66 7.23 -0.85 -3.31
CA LYS A 66 6.58 -0.85 -4.62
C LYS A 66 5.89 0.48 -4.91
N SER A 67 5.98 0.93 -6.15
CA SER A 67 5.28 2.11 -6.67
C SER A 67 3.95 1.74 -7.32
N ILE A 68 2.93 1.53 -6.50
CA ILE A 68 1.60 1.08 -6.92
C ILE A 68 0.51 2.01 -6.40
N ALA A 69 -0.64 1.99 -7.06
CA ALA A 69 -1.84 2.67 -6.59
C ALA A 69 -2.69 1.71 -5.74
N LEU A 70 -3.04 2.10 -4.52
CA LEU A 70 -3.98 1.39 -3.66
C LEU A 70 -5.22 2.25 -3.48
N MET A 71 -6.34 1.85 -4.07
CA MET A 71 -7.55 2.66 -4.10
C MET A 71 -8.76 1.89 -3.61
N SER A 72 -9.52 2.52 -2.72
CA SER A 72 -10.86 2.07 -2.36
C SER A 72 -11.87 2.46 -3.43
N SER A 73 -12.72 1.51 -3.80
CA SER A 73 -13.88 1.76 -4.67
C SER A 73 -15.09 2.35 -3.93
N GLY A 74 -15.05 2.43 -2.59
CA GLY A 74 -16.13 2.91 -1.73
C GLY A 74 -15.85 4.22 -0.99
N GLY A 75 -14.63 4.75 -1.11
CA GLY A 75 -14.16 5.90 -0.34
C GLY A 75 -13.94 5.61 1.15
N SER A 76 -13.37 6.61 1.85
CA SER A 76 -12.95 6.48 3.26
C SER A 76 -14.09 6.16 4.22
N GLY A 77 -15.32 6.58 3.89
CA GLY A 77 -16.51 6.31 4.70
C GLY A 77 -16.98 4.85 4.68
N SER A 78 -16.54 4.03 3.71
CA SER A 78 -17.03 2.66 3.53
C SER A 78 -15.93 1.60 3.56
N THR A 79 -14.66 1.99 3.54
CA THR A 79 -13.53 1.07 3.50
C THR A 79 -12.56 1.38 4.64
N THR A 80 -12.37 0.42 5.53
CA THR A 80 -11.52 0.55 6.72
C THR A 80 -10.38 -0.45 6.69
N ILE A 81 -9.16 0.03 6.86
CA ILE A 81 -7.98 -0.78 7.18
C ILE A 81 -7.77 -0.68 8.69
N ASN A 82 -7.96 -1.80 9.38
CA ASN A 82 -7.89 -1.93 10.82
C ASN A 82 -6.60 -2.67 11.19
N GLY A 83 -5.62 -1.93 11.69
CA GLY A 83 -4.35 -2.49 12.12
C GLY A 83 -4.54 -3.54 13.22
N THR A 84 -3.62 -4.51 13.28
CA THR A 84 -3.65 -5.51 14.36
C THR A 84 -2.98 -4.95 15.60
N PHE A 85 -3.70 -4.96 16.73
CA PHE A 85 -3.16 -4.53 18.01
C PHE A 85 -1.95 -5.39 18.42
N GLY A 86 -0.81 -4.75 18.72
CA GLY A 86 0.46 -5.41 19.04
C GLY A 86 1.45 -5.53 17.86
N ALA A 87 1.05 -5.12 16.66
CA ALA A 87 1.92 -5.04 15.48
C ALA A 87 2.58 -3.65 15.34
N THR A 88 3.04 -3.29 14.14
CA THR A 88 3.59 -1.98 13.78
C THR A 88 2.49 -1.05 13.21
N SER A 89 2.88 0.00 12.49
CA SER A 89 1.95 0.94 11.86
C SER A 89 0.96 0.21 10.96
N THR A 90 -0.28 0.70 10.90
CA THR A 90 -1.31 0.10 10.02
C THR A 90 -0.87 0.14 8.57
N ILE A 91 -0.28 1.26 8.12
CA ILE A 91 0.36 1.37 6.81
C ILE A 91 1.84 1.69 7.01
N THR A 92 2.70 0.99 6.29
CA THR A 92 4.14 1.24 6.21
C THR A 92 4.53 1.41 4.73
N MET A 93 5.32 2.44 4.45
CA MET A 93 5.85 2.72 3.12
C MET A 93 7.32 3.13 3.25
N LEU A 94 8.22 2.24 2.84
CA LEU A 94 9.67 2.45 2.93
C LEU A 94 10.26 2.35 1.52
N GLY A 95 10.81 3.45 1.01
CA GLY A 95 11.45 3.46 -0.31
C GLY A 95 10.50 3.34 -1.52
N SER A 96 9.23 3.72 -1.40
CA SER A 96 8.28 3.66 -2.52
C SER A 96 8.44 4.89 -3.42
N GLY A 97 8.63 4.70 -4.72
CA GLY A 97 8.91 5.78 -5.68
C GLY A 97 7.69 6.45 -6.29
N ALA A 98 7.91 7.37 -7.23
CA ALA A 98 6.85 8.09 -7.94
C ALA A 98 5.80 7.16 -8.58
N GLY A 99 4.53 7.59 -8.55
CA GLY A 99 3.38 6.77 -8.98
C GLY A 99 2.79 5.90 -7.87
N THR A 100 3.35 5.96 -6.65
CA THR A 100 2.70 5.39 -5.47
C THR A 100 1.52 6.27 -5.07
N SER A 101 0.35 5.66 -4.82
CA SER A 101 -0.78 6.39 -4.24
C SER A 101 -1.59 5.51 -3.31
N ILE A 102 -2.24 6.15 -2.34
CA ILE A 102 -3.23 5.50 -1.48
C ILE A 102 -4.45 6.40 -1.32
N SER A 103 -5.64 5.86 -1.61
CA SER A 103 -6.86 6.67 -1.55
C SER A 103 -8.14 5.97 -1.12
N GLY A 104 -8.98 6.72 -0.40
CA GLY A 104 -10.33 6.31 -0.02
C GLY A 104 -10.39 5.35 1.18
N PHE A 105 -9.52 5.51 2.17
CA PHE A 105 -9.47 4.61 3.34
C PHE A 105 -9.61 5.35 4.66
N THR A 106 -10.39 4.74 5.56
CA THR A 106 -10.22 4.97 7.00
C THR A 106 -9.15 4.02 7.53
N ILE A 107 -8.11 4.55 8.17
CA ILE A 107 -6.96 3.82 8.72
C ILE A 107 -6.99 3.96 10.25
N VAL A 108 -7.05 2.83 10.96
CA VAL A 108 -7.21 2.82 12.42
C VAL A 108 -6.33 1.80 13.12
N ALA A 109 -6.23 1.96 14.44
CA ALA A 109 -5.74 0.98 15.41
C ALA A 109 -4.30 0.48 15.17
N GLY A 110 -3.46 1.27 14.52
CA GLY A 110 -2.06 0.94 14.37
C GLY A 110 -1.21 1.38 15.56
N LEU A 111 -0.12 0.65 15.79
CA LEU A 111 0.91 1.02 16.77
C LEU A 111 2.11 1.61 16.03
N GLY A 112 2.86 2.53 16.62
CA GLY A 112 3.98 3.14 15.91
C GLY A 112 5.02 2.10 15.42
N GLN A 113 5.60 2.34 14.25
CA GLN A 113 6.82 1.69 13.77
C GLN A 113 8.03 2.10 14.63
N ALA A 114 9.06 1.25 14.72
CA ALA A 114 10.29 1.61 15.41
C ALA A 114 10.91 2.88 14.78
N ASP A 115 11.21 3.88 15.61
CA ASP A 115 11.76 5.14 15.11
C ASP A 115 13.24 4.93 14.70
N PRO A 116 13.65 5.31 13.47
CA PRO A 116 15.01 5.09 12.99
C PRO A 116 16.05 5.95 13.73
N PHE A 117 15.63 6.99 14.46
CA PHE A 117 16.51 7.89 15.20
C PHE A 117 16.44 7.68 16.72
N ASP A 118 15.48 6.90 17.22
CA ASP A 118 15.34 6.54 18.63
C ASP A 118 14.75 5.13 18.80
N ALA A 119 15.63 4.15 19.03
CA ALA A 119 15.26 2.74 19.17
C ALA A 119 14.36 2.42 20.38
N LEU A 120 14.14 3.38 21.30
CA LEU A 120 13.23 3.23 22.44
C LEU A 120 11.84 3.83 22.17
N SER A 121 11.67 4.48 21.02
CA SER A 121 10.45 5.15 20.62
C SER A 121 9.85 4.51 19.38
N THR A 122 8.54 4.67 19.24
CA THR A 122 7.83 4.37 18.01
C THR A 122 7.29 5.63 17.36
N SER A 123 6.96 5.58 16.07
CA SER A 123 6.41 6.69 15.32
C SER A 123 5.37 6.22 14.29
N GLY A 124 4.39 7.06 13.95
CA GLY A 124 3.46 6.81 12.84
C GLY A 124 2.41 5.74 13.12
N GLY A 125 1.66 5.83 14.22
CA GLY A 125 0.73 4.77 14.66
C GLY A 125 -0.20 4.27 13.55
N GLY A 126 -0.92 5.15 12.86
CA GLY A 126 -1.70 4.78 11.67
C GLY A 126 -0.84 4.58 10.42
N MET A 127 0.05 5.53 10.13
CA MET A 127 0.89 5.53 8.93
C MET A 127 2.33 5.91 9.24
N PHE A 128 3.28 5.15 8.71
CA PHE A 128 4.70 5.47 8.73
C PHE A 128 5.27 5.44 7.31
N VAL A 129 5.83 6.56 6.86
CA VAL A 129 6.35 6.74 5.50
C VAL A 129 7.77 7.26 5.58
N GLN A 130 8.70 6.59 4.89
CA GLN A 130 10.11 6.95 4.88
C GLN A 130 10.68 6.81 3.47
N ASP A 131 11.55 7.75 3.07
CA ASP A 131 12.28 7.73 1.80
C ASP A 131 11.35 7.49 0.59
N SER A 132 10.14 8.04 0.62
CA SER A 132 9.09 7.71 -0.35
C SER A 132 8.50 8.94 -1.04
N ILE A 133 7.97 8.73 -2.25
CA ILE A 133 7.21 9.70 -3.02
C ILE A 133 5.81 9.11 -3.20
N ALA A 134 4.79 9.73 -2.60
CA ALA A 134 3.44 9.19 -2.64
C ALA A 134 2.35 10.27 -2.60
N ASP A 135 1.25 9.96 -3.28
CA ASP A 135 0.03 10.76 -3.30
C ASP A 135 -0.99 10.18 -2.32
N PHE A 136 -1.58 11.05 -1.48
CA PHE A 136 -2.55 10.68 -0.45
C PHE A 136 -3.85 11.42 -0.68
N ASP A 137 -4.94 10.70 -0.92
CA ASP A 137 -6.26 11.30 -1.22
C ASP A 137 -7.39 10.59 -0.46
N ASP A 138 -8.40 11.33 0.00
CA ASP A 138 -9.55 10.79 0.77
C ASP A 138 -9.11 9.79 1.87
N LEU A 139 -8.22 10.22 2.77
CA LEU A 139 -7.76 9.40 3.90
C LEU A 139 -8.23 9.95 5.24
N VAL A 140 -8.69 9.04 6.10
CA VAL A 140 -9.00 9.34 7.50
C VAL A 140 -8.12 8.48 8.39
N VAL A 141 -7.13 9.09 9.04
CA VAL A 141 -6.22 8.39 9.96
C VAL A 141 -6.56 8.76 11.39
N ARG A 142 -6.92 7.77 12.21
CA ARG A 142 -7.29 7.99 13.63
C ARG A 142 -6.93 6.80 14.50
N ASP A 143 -6.97 7.00 15.81
CA ASP A 143 -6.78 5.96 16.82
C ASP A 143 -5.44 5.21 16.70
N GLY A 144 -4.42 5.83 16.09
CA GLY A 144 -3.07 5.31 16.08
C GLY A 144 -2.33 5.70 17.37
N VAL A 145 -1.60 4.73 17.92
CA VAL A 145 -0.93 4.84 19.23
C VAL A 145 0.57 4.71 19.04
N THR A 146 1.35 5.55 19.71
CA THR A 146 2.81 5.56 19.58
C THR A 146 3.45 6.01 20.90
N THR A 147 4.71 5.63 21.15
CA THR A 147 5.49 6.15 22.28
C THR A 147 6.29 7.40 21.93
N GLY A 148 6.49 7.66 20.63
CA GLY A 148 7.19 8.83 20.10
C GLY A 148 6.27 9.75 19.30
N ARG A 149 6.53 9.92 18.00
CA ARG A 149 5.92 10.97 17.17
C ARG A 149 4.80 10.46 16.28
N GLY A 150 3.83 11.31 15.98
CA GLY A 150 2.83 11.04 14.94
C GLY A 150 1.94 9.84 15.25
N GLY A 151 1.06 9.95 16.25
CA GLY A 151 0.08 8.89 16.54
C GLY A 151 -0.79 8.55 15.33
N GLY A 152 -1.19 9.56 14.54
CA GLY A 152 -1.84 9.37 13.24
C GLY A 152 -0.85 8.94 12.16
N ALA A 153 -0.03 9.87 11.68
CA ALA A 153 0.94 9.63 10.62
C ALA A 153 2.30 10.26 10.94
N HIS A 154 3.37 9.64 10.43
CA HIS A 154 4.74 10.16 10.50
C HIS A 154 5.45 9.97 9.15
N PHE A 155 6.16 11.00 8.72
CA PHE A 155 6.83 11.07 7.43
C PHE A 155 8.28 11.50 7.63
N ILE A 156 9.23 10.78 7.02
CA ILE A 156 10.67 11.03 7.09
C ILE A 156 11.22 11.06 5.66
N ASP A 157 11.96 12.11 5.32
CA ASP A 157 12.68 12.23 4.04
C ASP A 157 11.82 11.86 2.81
N SER A 158 10.55 12.30 2.82
CA SER A 158 9.53 11.91 1.84
C SER A 158 8.90 13.11 1.14
N GLU A 159 8.51 12.93 -0.13
CA GLU A 159 7.74 13.89 -0.92
C GLU A 159 6.27 13.51 -0.91
N LEU A 160 5.41 14.43 -0.49
CA LEU A 160 3.99 14.17 -0.26
C LEU A 160 3.15 15.12 -1.11
N ASN A 161 2.21 14.54 -1.85
CA ASN A 161 1.13 15.31 -2.48
C ASN A 161 -0.18 14.96 -1.77
N ILE A 162 -0.88 15.99 -1.27
CA ILE A 162 -2.11 15.91 -0.48
C ILE A 162 -3.14 16.87 -1.07
#